data_AF-A0A944VS54-F1
#
_entry.id   AF-A0A944VS54-F1
#
_cell.length_a   1.000
_cell.length_b   1.000
_cell.length_c   1.000
_cell.angle_alpha   90.00
_cell.angle_beta   90.00
_cell.angle_gamma   90.00
#
_symmetry.space_group_name_H-M   'P 1'
#
loop_
_entity.id
_entity.type
_entity.pdbx_description
1 polymer ?
#
loop_
_entity_poly.entity_id
_entity_poly.type
_entity_poly.pdbx_seq_one_letter_code
_entity_poly.pdbx_strand_id
1 'polypeptide(L)'
;MQIDNYTKSLENNNMSFSHLNKIVLPVLAVCIMVPILLTVNNRGFYSDDFYYLSRAAHHDISYSFNDSLRMTGGMRPLGHLLAALQYELLGANSLSHQLWMATLHFFSAFCVFLFIRSFFRHWFIGLFASATFAVIPWHLQTIFWPICDMNIVSSSLILLSAWLFLGYVRDCDHKVRCFVLSLFCYVLAILFHEQSLSWLVVWPLLAWAADERKNFRQSLLCSWHYILSAVLLGGFLVIFSTGTQPQSQPDTGLVHIVTSSIMLLGKTLKIHIYLTLAGLRSYHLPVLKEWWHIDIWKIFTLFFAIIVVWIIFVKNVWRDRISMYVPEHFWRCILMGGVMFIAPIGILALAASPYVEHRHQYFTSIGFVFILSCGCYGILPKLTGNLSRALFTILICSIITVFAVCTATRSQEWVESWRIQKNVITSLQHLIPFPPERTIIIIDDFPPKIGFSAYTYGNESCLLTFVSKAYNRKDLRAHSRFWIDEENGKKFAGIGTHYTTDEVGDRPILFFRYIPGKKKLVQETEYSYRTRHTGFQD
;
A
#
# COMPACT_ATOMS: atom_id res chain seq x y z
N MET A 1 29.90 -13.49 -29.79
CA MET A 1 30.76 -12.49 -30.47
C MET A 1 30.16 -11.08 -30.55
N GLN A 2 29.03 -10.81 -31.24
CA GLN A 2 28.47 -9.45 -31.27
C GLN A 2 27.95 -8.96 -29.90
N ILE A 3 27.32 -9.84 -29.12
CA ILE A 3 26.88 -9.51 -27.75
C ILE A 3 28.10 -9.26 -26.84
N ASP A 4 29.17 -10.04 -26.96
CA ASP A 4 30.39 -9.87 -26.14
C ASP A 4 31.08 -8.53 -26.41
N ASN A 5 31.14 -8.09 -27.66
CA ASN A 5 31.69 -6.78 -28.01
C ASN A 5 30.79 -5.63 -27.52
N TYR A 6 29.47 -5.83 -27.51
CA TYR A 6 28.53 -4.84 -26.97
C TYR A 6 28.63 -4.71 -25.44
N THR A 7 28.78 -5.85 -24.75
CA THR A 7 28.95 -5.89 -23.30
C THR A 7 30.28 -5.25 -22.88
N LYS A 8 31.36 -5.52 -23.62
CA LYS A 8 32.67 -4.87 -23.42
C LYS A 8 32.65 -3.36 -23.70
N SER A 9 31.86 -2.90 -24.67
CA SER A 9 31.66 -1.46 -24.95
C SER A 9 30.93 -0.75 -23.79
N LEU A 10 29.92 -1.40 -23.21
CA LEU A 10 29.25 -0.90 -22.01
C LEU A 10 30.18 -0.91 -20.78
N GLU A 11 31.01 -1.96 -20.63
CA GLU A 11 31.98 -2.06 -19.54
C GLU A 11 33.12 -1.04 -19.65
N ASN A 12 33.65 -0.78 -20.83
CA ASN A 12 34.68 0.24 -21.04
C ASN A 12 34.16 1.66 -20.78
N ASN A 13 32.88 1.93 -21.09
CA ASN A 13 32.26 3.18 -20.69
C ASN A 13 32.13 3.30 -19.17
N ASN A 14 32.01 2.20 -18.42
CA ASN A 14 31.89 2.23 -16.96
C ASN A 14 33.18 2.62 -16.21
N MET A 15 34.37 2.64 -16.83
CA MET A 15 35.62 2.97 -16.12
C MET A 15 35.83 4.48 -15.83
N SER A 16 35.16 5.41 -16.54
CA SER A 16 35.19 6.85 -16.19
C SER A 16 34.18 7.23 -15.08
N PHE A 17 33.40 6.28 -14.57
CA PHE A 17 32.23 6.54 -13.71
C PHE A 17 32.51 6.70 -12.22
N SER A 18 33.75 6.51 -11.73
CA SER A 18 34.04 6.71 -10.30
C SER A 18 33.73 8.15 -9.83
N HIS A 19 33.90 9.12 -10.73
CA HIS A 19 33.60 10.54 -10.47
C HIS A 19 32.12 10.86 -10.72
N LEU A 20 31.51 10.28 -11.76
CA LEU A 20 30.09 10.46 -12.03
C LEU A 20 29.21 9.92 -10.90
N ASN A 21 29.59 8.78 -10.30
CA ASN A 21 28.87 8.19 -9.17
C ASN A 21 28.85 9.11 -7.94
N LYS A 22 29.89 9.92 -7.71
CA LYS A 22 29.95 10.87 -6.59
C LYS A 22 28.94 12.01 -6.73
N ILE A 23 28.52 12.36 -7.95
CA ILE A 23 27.55 13.43 -8.22
C ILE A 23 26.14 12.86 -8.41
N VAL A 24 26.03 11.74 -9.14
CA VAL A 24 24.74 11.12 -9.47
C VAL A 24 24.04 10.55 -8.23
N LEU A 25 24.76 9.95 -7.28
CA LEU A 25 24.15 9.41 -6.06
C LEU A 25 23.52 10.49 -5.17
N PRO A 26 24.19 11.62 -4.86
CA PRO A 26 23.56 12.74 -4.16
C PRO A 26 22.36 13.32 -4.91
N VAL A 27 22.47 13.53 -6.23
CA VAL A 27 21.36 14.04 -7.05
C VAL A 27 20.17 13.07 -7.00
N LEU A 28 20.42 11.77 -7.10
CA LEU A 28 19.40 10.74 -6.95
C LEU A 28 18.73 10.80 -5.58
N ALA A 29 19.54 10.85 -4.52
CA ALA A 29 19.04 10.93 -3.17
C ALA A 29 18.13 12.15 -3.03
N VAL A 30 18.53 13.32 -3.56
CA VAL A 30 17.70 14.53 -3.58
C VAL A 30 16.42 14.34 -4.40
N CYS A 31 16.49 13.79 -5.61
CA CYS A 31 15.33 13.57 -6.47
C CYS A 31 14.30 12.60 -5.87
N ILE A 32 14.74 11.61 -5.09
CA ILE A 32 13.86 10.68 -4.37
C ILE A 32 13.37 11.32 -3.07
N MET A 33 14.28 11.92 -2.30
CA MET A 33 14.00 12.43 -0.96
C MET A 33 13.11 13.67 -0.98
N VAL A 34 13.26 14.57 -1.94
CA VAL A 34 12.45 15.80 -2.01
C VAL A 34 10.95 15.49 -2.12
N PRO A 35 10.47 14.69 -3.10
CA PRO A 35 9.06 14.29 -3.15
C PRO A 35 8.57 13.65 -1.85
N ILE A 36 9.37 12.75 -1.27
CA ILE A 36 9.05 12.05 -0.01
C ILE A 36 8.95 13.05 1.15
N LEU A 37 9.87 14.01 1.27
CA LEU A 37 9.87 15.01 2.33
C LEU A 37 8.72 16.00 2.19
N LEU A 38 8.29 16.34 0.98
CA LEU A 38 7.05 17.10 0.77
C LEU A 38 5.83 16.35 1.32
N THR A 39 5.94 15.03 1.44
CA THR A 39 4.96 14.17 2.07
C THR A 39 5.08 14.07 3.61
N VAL A 40 5.93 14.88 4.25
CA VAL A 40 6.02 15.04 5.71
C VAL A 40 5.48 16.43 6.10
N ASN A 41 4.35 16.49 6.83
CA ASN A 41 3.67 17.77 7.15
C ASN A 41 2.71 17.63 8.34
N ASN A 42 3.07 16.84 9.36
CA ASN A 42 2.28 16.63 10.57
C ASN A 42 0.79 16.33 10.30
N ARG A 43 0.55 15.43 9.34
CA ARG A 43 -0.80 15.06 8.83
C ARG A 43 -1.66 14.24 9.79
N GLY A 44 -1.32 14.18 11.08
CA GLY A 44 -2.07 13.42 12.07
C GLY A 44 -1.93 11.91 11.93
N PHE A 45 -2.88 11.22 12.55
CA PHE A 45 -2.99 9.77 12.59
C PHE A 45 -4.22 9.29 11.83
N TYR A 46 -4.16 8.05 11.36
CA TYR A 46 -5.30 7.35 10.85
C TYR A 46 -6.16 6.78 11.99
N SER A 47 -7.38 6.40 11.68
CA SER A 47 -8.33 5.86 12.66
C SER A 47 -7.77 4.71 13.49
N ASP A 48 -7.12 3.76 12.81
CA ASP A 48 -6.68 2.51 13.41
C ASP A 48 -5.44 2.74 14.29
N ASP A 49 -4.69 3.80 14.02
CA ASP A 49 -3.53 4.19 14.83
C ASP A 49 -3.96 4.60 16.24
N PHE A 50 -5.17 5.17 16.39
CA PHE A 50 -5.67 5.52 17.72
C PHE A 50 -5.79 4.28 18.61
N TYR A 51 -6.17 3.12 18.06
CA TYR A 51 -6.19 1.92 18.87
C TYR A 51 -4.78 1.55 19.40
N TYR A 52 -3.75 1.61 18.56
CA TYR A 52 -2.37 1.33 18.98
C TYR A 52 -1.80 2.37 19.95
N LEU A 53 -2.03 3.65 19.66
CA LEU A 53 -1.71 4.75 20.56
C LEU A 53 -2.41 4.59 21.92
N SER A 54 -3.58 3.93 21.96
CA SER A 54 -4.34 3.75 23.20
C SER A 54 -3.63 2.73 24.07
N ARG A 55 -3.12 1.69 23.43
CA ARG A 55 -2.40 0.61 24.10
C ARG A 55 -1.08 1.07 24.64
N ALA A 56 -0.26 1.71 23.81
CA ALA A 56 1.01 2.28 24.25
C ALA A 56 0.82 3.25 25.44
N ALA A 57 -0.30 3.95 25.53
CA ALA A 57 -0.58 4.83 26.66
C ALA A 57 -0.99 4.12 27.96
N HIS A 58 -1.45 2.87 27.92
CA HIS A 58 -2.05 2.18 29.08
C HIS A 58 -1.41 0.83 29.42
N HIS A 59 -0.58 0.29 28.53
CA HIS A 59 -0.08 -1.07 28.61
C HIS A 59 1.38 -1.09 28.15
N ASP A 60 2.15 -2.02 28.72
CA ASP A 60 3.52 -2.25 28.27
C ASP A 60 3.55 -2.86 26.86
N ILE A 61 4.77 -2.93 26.32
CA ILE A 61 5.03 -3.45 24.99
C ILE A 61 4.68 -4.94 24.86
N SER A 62 4.86 -5.73 25.93
CA SER A 62 4.59 -7.17 25.94
C SER A 62 3.10 -7.45 25.82
N TYR A 63 2.27 -6.69 26.54
CA TYR A 63 0.82 -6.73 26.41
C TYR A 63 0.38 -6.28 25.02
N SER A 64 0.89 -5.14 24.54
CA SER A 64 0.55 -4.60 23.22
C SER A 64 0.89 -5.59 22.09
N PHE A 65 2.02 -6.28 22.19
CA PHE A 65 2.43 -7.33 21.26
C PHE A 65 1.52 -8.57 21.35
N ASN A 66 1.35 -9.14 22.54
CA ASN A 66 0.55 -10.36 22.74
C ASN A 66 -0.90 -10.16 22.33
N ASP A 67 -1.47 -9.01 22.65
CA ASP A 67 -2.84 -8.72 22.28
C ASP A 67 -2.99 -8.52 20.76
N SER A 68 -2.05 -7.80 20.13
CA SER A 68 -2.04 -7.65 18.67
C SER A 68 -1.96 -9.00 17.96
N LEU A 69 -1.15 -9.94 18.47
CA LEU A 69 -1.12 -11.32 17.96
C LEU A 69 -2.46 -12.03 18.06
N ARG A 70 -3.20 -11.83 19.16
CA ARG A 70 -4.52 -12.43 19.37
C ARG A 70 -5.58 -11.82 18.45
N MET A 71 -5.59 -10.49 18.31
CA MET A 71 -6.65 -9.79 17.58
C MET A 71 -6.56 -9.92 16.06
N THR A 72 -5.35 -10.09 15.50
CA THR A 72 -5.17 -10.20 14.03
C THR A 72 -5.00 -11.64 13.55
N GLY A 73 -5.12 -12.63 14.45
CA GLY A 73 -4.88 -14.03 14.09
C GLY A 73 -3.42 -14.33 13.75
N GLY A 74 -2.47 -13.57 14.33
CA GLY A 74 -1.04 -13.88 14.35
C GLY A 74 -0.28 -13.87 13.02
N MET A 75 -0.86 -13.37 11.92
CA MET A 75 -0.20 -13.49 10.61
C MET A 75 1.06 -12.62 10.43
N ARG A 76 1.32 -11.66 11.35
CA ARG A 76 2.35 -10.62 11.19
C ARG A 76 3.09 -10.32 12.50
N PRO A 77 3.75 -11.31 13.13
CA PRO A 77 4.34 -11.12 14.46
C PRO A 77 5.33 -9.95 14.49
N LEU A 78 6.26 -9.87 13.53
CA LEU A 78 7.25 -8.78 13.54
C LEU A 78 6.64 -7.43 13.16
N GLY A 79 5.59 -7.42 12.33
CA GLY A 79 4.83 -6.20 12.02
C GLY A 79 4.18 -5.61 13.26
N HIS A 80 3.52 -6.44 14.08
CA HIS A 80 2.91 -5.98 15.33
C HIS A 80 3.93 -5.58 16.40
N LEU A 81 5.06 -6.29 16.49
CA LEU A 81 6.14 -5.90 17.39
C LEU A 81 6.71 -4.53 17.00
N LEU A 82 6.95 -4.30 15.71
CA LEU A 82 7.44 -3.02 15.20
C LEU A 82 6.44 -1.90 15.49
N ALA A 83 5.15 -2.12 15.23
CA ALA A 83 4.12 -1.14 15.56
C ALA A 83 4.12 -0.80 17.06
N ALA A 84 4.13 -1.81 17.93
CA ALA A 84 4.17 -1.60 19.38
C ALA A 84 5.41 -0.80 19.81
N LEU A 85 6.60 -1.15 19.31
CA LEU A 85 7.84 -0.40 19.53
C LEU A 85 7.72 1.05 19.05
N GLN A 86 7.16 1.25 17.86
CA GLN A 86 7.06 2.57 17.25
C GLN A 86 6.16 3.49 18.07
N TYR A 87 4.98 3.01 18.50
CA TYR A 87 4.06 3.80 19.30
C TYR A 87 4.55 4.05 20.72
N GLU A 88 5.32 3.13 21.30
CA GLU A 88 6.00 3.33 22.59
C GLU A 88 7.09 4.40 22.50
N LEU A 89 7.95 4.32 21.48
CA LEU A 89 9.12 5.21 21.34
C LEU A 89 8.76 6.60 20.81
N LEU A 90 7.81 6.70 19.87
CA LEU A 90 7.46 7.96 19.21
C LEU A 90 6.24 8.63 19.86
N GLY A 91 5.49 7.91 20.70
CA GLY A 91 4.29 8.39 21.38
C GLY A 91 3.22 8.89 20.40
N ALA A 92 2.44 9.90 20.81
CA ALA A 92 1.41 10.51 19.98
C ALA A 92 1.93 11.62 19.04
N ASN A 93 3.20 11.58 18.64
CA ASN A 93 3.78 12.60 17.75
C ASN A 93 3.69 12.16 16.28
N SER A 94 2.65 12.62 15.58
CA SER A 94 2.43 12.22 14.18
C SER A 94 3.55 12.64 13.21
N LEU A 95 4.28 13.71 13.51
CA LEU A 95 5.42 14.13 12.71
C LEU A 95 6.57 13.11 12.78
N SER A 96 6.87 12.61 13.99
CA SER A 96 7.90 11.59 14.19
C SER A 96 7.57 10.31 13.42
N HIS A 97 6.32 9.87 13.45
CA HIS A 97 5.88 8.72 12.65
C HIS A 97 6.02 8.99 11.15
N GLN A 98 5.67 10.18 10.66
CA GLN A 98 5.82 10.51 9.23
C GLN A 98 7.29 10.56 8.79
N LEU A 99 8.20 11.05 9.62
CA LEU A 99 9.64 11.01 9.36
C LEU A 99 10.17 9.57 9.31
N TRP A 100 9.70 8.71 10.21
CA TRP A 100 10.00 7.28 10.18
C TRP A 100 9.53 6.63 8.87
N MET A 101 8.27 6.86 8.49
CA MET A 101 7.70 6.33 7.25
C MET A 101 8.43 6.82 6.00
N ALA A 102 8.76 8.11 5.94
CA ALA A 102 9.57 8.70 4.88
C ALA A 102 10.94 8.03 4.77
N THR A 103 11.59 7.76 5.91
CA THR A 103 12.89 7.08 5.97
C THR A 103 12.79 5.64 5.47
N LEU A 104 11.78 4.89 5.92
CA LEU A 104 11.53 3.53 5.46
C LEU A 104 11.22 3.48 3.96
N HIS A 105 10.42 4.43 3.46
CA HIS A 105 10.06 4.48 2.04
C HIS A 105 11.28 4.84 1.18
N PHE A 106 12.12 5.78 1.62
CA PHE A 106 13.41 6.07 0.98
C PHE A 106 14.29 4.82 0.92
N PHE A 107 14.42 4.09 2.04
CA PHE A 107 15.17 2.83 2.09
C PHE A 107 14.60 1.79 1.11
N SER A 108 13.28 1.65 1.06
CA SER A 108 12.60 0.77 0.09
C SER A 108 12.90 1.14 -1.35
N ALA A 109 12.82 2.43 -1.72
CA ALA A 109 13.16 2.90 -3.05
C ALA A 109 14.63 2.65 -3.37
N PHE A 110 15.53 2.81 -2.39
CA PHE A 110 16.93 2.46 -2.55
C PHE A 110 17.14 0.96 -2.78
N CYS A 111 16.39 0.08 -2.10
CA CYS A 111 16.41 -1.35 -2.37
C CYS A 111 15.91 -1.68 -3.80
N VAL A 112 14.91 -0.96 -4.33
CA VAL A 112 14.51 -1.06 -5.75
C VAL A 112 15.68 -0.71 -6.66
N PHE A 113 16.41 0.38 -6.39
CA PHE A 113 17.60 0.75 -7.15
C PHE A 113 18.63 -0.39 -7.16
N LEU A 114 18.99 -0.92 -5.99
CA LEU A 114 19.97 -2.01 -5.86
C LEU A 114 19.56 -3.25 -6.64
N PHE A 115 18.30 -3.68 -6.47
CA PHE A 115 17.75 -4.85 -7.15
C PHE A 115 17.74 -4.68 -8.67
N ILE A 116 17.12 -3.61 -9.18
CA ILE A 116 16.96 -3.38 -10.62
C ILE A 116 18.31 -3.11 -11.30
N ARG A 117 19.18 -2.31 -10.67
CA ARG A 117 20.55 -2.09 -11.17
C ARG A 117 21.32 -3.40 -11.24
N SER A 118 21.25 -4.22 -10.20
CA SER A 118 21.92 -5.52 -10.21
C SER A 118 21.36 -6.38 -11.33
N PHE A 119 20.03 -6.49 -11.45
CA PHE A 119 19.36 -7.32 -12.44
C PHE A 119 19.75 -6.93 -13.88
N PHE A 120 19.54 -5.67 -14.29
CA PHE A 120 19.81 -5.20 -15.67
C PHE A 120 21.26 -4.79 -15.91
N ARG A 121 22.10 -4.75 -14.87
CA ARG A 121 23.49 -4.25 -14.91
C ARG A 121 23.59 -2.82 -15.48
N HIS A 122 22.55 -2.01 -15.28
CA HIS A 122 22.46 -0.67 -15.85
C HIS A 122 21.96 0.33 -14.79
N TRP A 123 22.82 1.29 -14.44
CA TRP A 123 22.54 2.22 -13.34
C TRP A 123 21.33 3.12 -13.63
N PHE A 124 21.21 3.66 -14.85
CA PHE A 124 20.11 4.55 -15.22
C PHE A 124 18.74 3.87 -15.12
N ILE A 125 18.67 2.57 -15.40
CA ILE A 125 17.40 1.82 -15.31
C ILE A 125 17.05 1.57 -13.85
N GLY A 126 18.03 1.24 -13.01
CA GLY A 126 17.83 1.23 -11.56
C GLY A 126 17.39 2.59 -11.01
N LEU A 127 17.97 3.68 -11.52
CA LEU A 127 17.64 5.06 -11.16
C LEU A 127 16.18 5.38 -11.49
N PHE A 128 15.82 5.14 -12.75
CA PHE A 128 14.47 5.32 -13.26
C PHE A 128 13.46 4.51 -12.45
N ALA A 129 13.77 3.25 -12.17
CA ALA A 129 12.91 2.37 -11.40
C ALA A 129 12.67 2.90 -9.99
N SER A 130 13.75 3.24 -9.28
CA SER A 130 13.71 3.74 -7.91
C SER A 130 13.00 5.09 -7.81
N ALA A 131 13.31 6.03 -8.71
CA ALA A 131 12.66 7.32 -8.77
C ALA A 131 11.17 7.18 -9.09
N THR A 132 10.81 6.34 -10.06
CA THR A 132 9.41 6.05 -10.39
C THR A 132 8.70 5.47 -9.18
N PHE A 133 9.27 4.43 -8.54
CA PHE A 133 8.74 3.78 -7.35
C PHE A 133 8.50 4.77 -6.21
N ALA A 134 9.43 5.68 -5.94
CA ALA A 134 9.35 6.64 -4.85
C ALA A 134 8.21 7.67 -4.98
N VAL A 135 7.74 7.94 -6.20
CA VAL A 135 6.74 8.98 -6.45
C VAL A 135 5.36 8.43 -6.82
N ILE A 136 5.19 7.11 -6.82
CA ILE A 136 3.95 6.45 -7.22
C ILE A 136 2.76 6.93 -6.35
N PRO A 137 1.71 7.53 -6.94
CA PRO A 137 0.61 8.10 -6.16
C PRO A 137 -0.18 7.10 -5.30
N TRP A 138 -0.14 5.81 -5.65
CA TRP A 138 -0.82 4.77 -4.88
C TRP A 138 -0.07 4.28 -3.65
N HIS A 139 1.16 4.75 -3.40
CA HIS A 139 1.88 4.49 -2.15
C HIS A 139 1.44 5.39 -1.00
N LEU A 140 0.72 6.49 -1.27
CA LEU A 140 0.39 7.51 -0.27
C LEU A 140 -0.23 6.94 1.01
N GLN A 141 -1.19 6.01 0.87
CA GLN A 141 -1.82 5.41 2.05
C GLN A 141 -0.79 4.63 2.88
N THR A 142 0.09 3.87 2.23
CA THR A 142 1.17 3.14 2.91
C THR A 142 2.15 4.08 3.57
N ILE A 143 2.50 5.22 2.95
CA ILE A 143 3.50 6.17 3.47
C ILE A 143 2.93 7.01 4.63
N PHE A 144 1.64 7.35 4.62
CA PHE A 144 1.05 8.20 5.65
C PHE A 144 0.49 7.48 6.84
N TRP A 145 0.26 6.18 6.70
CA TRP A 145 -0.36 5.40 7.74
C TRP A 145 0.70 4.59 8.49
N PRO A 146 1.08 4.98 9.73
CA PRO A 146 2.19 4.37 10.44
C PRO A 146 2.03 2.85 10.61
N ILE A 147 0.81 2.34 10.85
CA ILE A 147 0.62 0.89 10.94
C ILE A 147 0.93 0.13 9.65
N CYS A 148 0.99 0.81 8.50
CA CYS A 148 1.36 0.20 7.23
C CYS A 148 2.89 0.10 7.04
N ASP A 149 3.69 0.49 8.04
CA ASP A 149 5.15 0.37 8.01
C ASP A 149 5.62 -1.06 7.76
N MET A 150 4.91 -2.05 8.29
CA MET A 150 5.12 -3.47 8.03
C MET A 150 5.14 -3.79 6.53
N ASN A 151 4.33 -3.13 5.70
CA ASN A 151 4.32 -3.35 4.25
C ASN A 151 5.61 -2.81 3.61
N ILE A 152 6.07 -1.64 4.06
CA ILE A 152 7.29 -0.98 3.56
C ILE A 152 8.52 -1.78 3.98
N VAL A 153 8.62 -2.16 5.26
CA VAL A 153 9.73 -2.94 5.80
C VAL A 153 9.79 -4.31 5.12
N SER A 154 8.67 -5.01 5.06
CA SER A 154 8.57 -6.33 4.41
C SER A 154 8.98 -6.26 2.94
N SER A 155 8.49 -5.28 2.18
CA SER A 155 8.86 -5.09 0.77
C SER A 155 10.33 -4.72 0.61
N SER A 156 10.89 -3.89 1.49
CA SER A 156 12.32 -3.53 1.49
C SER A 156 13.20 -4.75 1.73
N LEU A 157 12.85 -5.58 2.71
CA LEU A 157 13.55 -6.83 3.03
C LEU A 157 13.49 -7.82 1.88
N ILE A 158 12.36 -7.93 1.18
CA ILE A 158 12.25 -8.75 -0.02
C ILE A 158 13.12 -8.23 -1.16
N LEU A 159 13.16 -6.92 -1.40
CA LEU A 159 13.99 -6.34 -2.45
C LEU A 159 15.48 -6.51 -2.13
N LEU A 160 15.86 -6.34 -0.87
CA LEU A 160 17.21 -6.62 -0.38
C LEU A 160 17.56 -8.10 -0.53
N SER A 161 16.63 -8.99 -0.18
CA SER A 161 16.76 -10.43 -0.41
C SER A 161 16.97 -10.75 -1.88
N ALA A 162 16.18 -10.16 -2.79
CA ALA A 162 16.31 -10.34 -4.23
C ALA A 162 17.64 -9.83 -4.78
N TRP A 163 18.12 -8.68 -4.31
CA TRP A 163 19.44 -8.16 -4.66
C TRP A 163 20.58 -9.09 -4.22
N LEU A 164 20.54 -9.58 -2.98
CA LEU A 164 21.51 -10.55 -2.45
C LEU A 164 21.43 -11.90 -3.18
N PHE A 165 20.22 -12.34 -3.54
CA PHE A 165 19.98 -13.56 -4.29
C PHE A 165 20.61 -13.49 -5.68
N LEU A 166 20.53 -12.34 -6.35
CA LEU A 166 21.24 -12.12 -7.62
C LEU A 166 22.75 -12.24 -7.47
N GLY A 167 23.32 -11.81 -6.34
CA GLY A 167 24.72 -12.05 -6.01
C GLY A 167 25.01 -13.55 -5.91
N TYR A 168 24.21 -14.28 -5.13
CA TYR A 168 24.32 -15.73 -4.99
C TYR A 168 24.25 -16.48 -6.34
N VAL A 169 23.31 -16.12 -7.21
CA VAL A 169 23.09 -16.81 -8.51
C VAL A 169 24.21 -16.55 -9.52
N ARG A 170 24.85 -15.37 -9.48
CA ARG A 170 25.78 -14.89 -10.53
C ARG A 170 27.27 -15.08 -10.20
N ASP A 171 27.59 -16.02 -9.32
CA ASP A 171 28.97 -16.42 -9.00
C ASP A 171 29.87 -15.33 -8.38
N CYS A 172 29.38 -14.55 -7.41
CA CYS A 172 30.27 -13.68 -6.61
C CYS A 172 31.12 -14.47 -5.60
N ASP A 173 32.32 -13.99 -5.24
CA ASP A 173 33.25 -14.62 -4.28
C ASP A 173 32.63 -14.94 -2.90
N HIS A 174 31.50 -14.31 -2.57
CA HIS A 174 30.80 -14.44 -1.30
C HIS A 174 29.44 -15.15 -1.39
N LYS A 175 29.31 -16.17 -2.26
CA LYS A 175 28.04 -16.91 -2.51
C LYS A 175 27.27 -17.28 -1.25
N VAL A 176 27.94 -17.92 -0.28
CA VAL A 176 27.31 -18.43 0.94
C VAL A 176 26.76 -17.29 1.79
N ARG A 177 27.53 -16.20 1.95
CA ARG A 177 27.09 -15.02 2.70
C ARG A 177 25.88 -14.37 2.04
N CYS A 178 25.90 -14.19 0.72
CA CYS A 178 24.77 -13.66 -0.03
C CYS A 178 23.52 -14.54 0.11
N PHE A 179 23.68 -15.86 0.03
CA PHE A 179 22.59 -16.82 0.21
C PHE A 179 21.97 -16.73 1.62
N VAL A 180 22.79 -16.83 2.67
CA VAL A 180 22.32 -16.81 4.06
C VAL A 180 21.61 -15.50 4.38
N LEU A 181 22.19 -14.35 4.01
CA LEU A 181 21.58 -13.05 4.25
C LEU A 181 20.30 -12.87 3.42
N SER A 182 20.28 -13.33 2.17
CA SER A 182 19.10 -13.27 1.31
C SER A 182 17.94 -14.08 1.91
N LEU A 183 18.19 -15.32 2.34
CA LEU A 183 17.20 -16.18 2.96
C LEU A 183 16.70 -15.59 4.29
N PHE A 184 17.61 -15.07 5.11
CA PHE A 184 17.27 -14.41 6.37
C PHE A 184 16.35 -13.21 6.15
N CYS A 185 16.69 -12.32 5.21
CA CYS A 185 15.84 -11.18 4.86
C CYS A 185 14.46 -11.63 4.36
N TYR A 186 14.38 -12.71 3.58
CA TYR A 186 13.11 -13.23 3.09
C TYR A 186 12.22 -13.78 4.21
N VAL A 187 12.79 -14.57 5.14
CA VAL A 187 12.07 -15.08 6.31
C VAL A 187 11.54 -13.92 7.15
N LEU A 188 12.37 -12.89 7.43
CA LEU A 188 11.92 -11.70 8.12
C LEU A 188 10.79 -10.99 7.37
N ALA A 189 10.89 -10.84 6.05
CA ALA A 189 9.85 -10.20 5.25
C ALA A 189 8.49 -10.90 5.39
N ILE A 190 8.46 -12.24 5.38
CA ILE A 190 7.24 -13.03 5.61
C ILE A 190 6.66 -12.75 6.99
N LEU A 191 7.50 -12.72 8.03
CA LEU A 191 7.07 -12.47 9.41
C LEU A 191 6.59 -11.02 9.65
N PHE A 192 6.98 -10.07 8.79
CA PHE A 192 6.42 -8.72 8.79
C PHE A 192 5.07 -8.66 8.06
N HIS A 193 4.93 -9.33 6.91
CA HIS A 193 3.72 -9.26 6.10
C HIS A 193 3.57 -10.47 5.18
N GLU A 194 2.40 -11.12 5.20
CA GLU A 194 2.11 -12.35 4.47
C GLU A 194 2.12 -12.18 2.93
N GLN A 195 1.89 -10.97 2.40
CA GLN A 195 2.05 -10.71 0.95
C GLN A 195 3.43 -11.10 0.43
N SER A 196 4.45 -11.14 1.29
CA SER A 196 5.78 -11.65 0.96
C SER A 196 5.78 -13.09 0.43
N LEU A 197 4.81 -13.91 0.85
CA LEU A 197 4.64 -15.29 0.37
C LEU A 197 4.44 -15.34 -1.15
N SER A 198 4.00 -14.25 -1.78
CA SER A 198 3.85 -14.19 -3.24
C SER A 198 5.16 -14.39 -3.97
N TRP A 199 6.29 -14.17 -3.31
CA TRP A 199 7.61 -14.36 -3.90
C TRP A 199 8.01 -15.83 -4.03
N LEU A 200 7.27 -16.77 -3.44
CA LEU A 200 7.38 -18.21 -3.67
C LEU A 200 7.56 -18.56 -5.15
N VAL A 201 6.74 -17.96 -6.01
CA VAL A 201 6.76 -18.18 -7.46
C VAL A 201 7.74 -17.27 -8.20
N VAL A 202 8.18 -16.18 -7.56
CA VAL A 202 9.11 -15.21 -8.14
C VAL A 202 10.55 -15.75 -8.07
N TRP A 203 10.94 -16.48 -7.03
CA TRP A 203 12.32 -16.95 -6.87
C TRP A 203 12.83 -17.82 -8.03
N PRO A 204 12.10 -18.85 -8.51
CA PRO A 204 12.53 -19.63 -9.66
C PRO A 204 12.58 -18.79 -10.94
N LEU A 205 11.62 -17.87 -11.13
CA LEU A 205 11.58 -16.97 -12.29
C LEU A 205 12.75 -15.99 -12.27
N LEU A 206 13.13 -15.49 -11.09
CA LEU A 206 14.26 -14.60 -10.91
C LEU A 206 15.57 -15.31 -11.24
N ALA A 207 15.77 -16.54 -10.76
CA ALA A 207 16.94 -17.35 -11.12
C ALA A 207 16.99 -17.64 -12.63
N TRP A 208 15.84 -17.97 -13.24
CA TRP A 208 15.73 -18.29 -14.66
C TRP A 208 15.93 -17.07 -15.58
N ALA A 209 15.47 -15.90 -15.14
CA ALA A 209 15.65 -14.65 -15.86
C ALA A 209 17.05 -14.07 -15.66
N ALA A 210 17.70 -14.31 -14.52
CA ALA A 210 19.00 -13.72 -14.21
C ALA A 210 20.22 -14.48 -14.76
N ASP A 211 20.09 -15.76 -15.10
CA ASP A 211 21.16 -16.60 -15.66
C ASP A 211 20.66 -17.36 -16.90
N GLU A 212 21.03 -16.86 -18.09
CA GLU A 212 20.58 -17.40 -19.37
C GLU A 212 20.99 -18.87 -19.60
N ARG A 213 22.03 -19.33 -18.91
CA ARG A 213 22.56 -20.70 -19.02
C ARG A 213 21.68 -21.72 -18.31
N LYS A 214 20.84 -21.29 -17.37
CA LYS A 214 20.02 -22.19 -16.56
C LYS A 214 18.68 -22.46 -17.22
N ASN A 215 18.29 -23.73 -17.25
CA ASN A 215 16.90 -24.08 -17.53
C ASN A 215 16.01 -23.82 -16.29
N PHE A 216 14.70 -23.84 -16.48
CA PHE A 216 13.76 -23.56 -15.38
C PHE A 216 13.87 -24.59 -14.23
N ARG A 217 14.16 -25.86 -14.53
CA ARG A 217 14.36 -26.90 -13.51
C ARG A 217 15.57 -26.61 -12.61
N GLN A 218 16.69 -26.19 -13.19
CA GLN A 218 17.87 -25.76 -12.44
C GLN A 218 17.58 -24.51 -11.61
N SER A 219 16.75 -23.61 -12.14
CA SER A 219 16.33 -22.41 -11.43
C SER A 219 15.49 -22.75 -10.20
N LEU A 220 14.55 -23.69 -10.33
CA LEU A 220 13.74 -24.23 -9.23
C LEU A 220 14.63 -24.84 -8.14
N LEU A 221 15.60 -25.69 -8.52
CA LEU A 221 16.59 -26.27 -7.61
C LEU A 221 17.50 -25.21 -6.98
N CYS A 222 17.76 -24.09 -7.62
CA CYS A 222 18.55 -23.01 -7.02
C CYS A 222 17.75 -22.26 -5.93
N SER A 223 16.42 -22.20 -6.09
CA SER A 223 15.50 -21.46 -5.22
C SER A 223 14.74 -22.30 -4.17
N TRP A 224 14.96 -23.62 -4.10
CA TRP A 224 14.09 -24.50 -3.30
C TRP A 224 14.04 -24.14 -1.81
N HIS A 225 15.11 -23.60 -1.23
CA HIS A 225 15.13 -23.16 0.18
C HIS A 225 14.14 -22.03 0.47
N TYR A 226 13.95 -21.11 -0.49
CA TYR A 226 12.97 -20.03 -0.38
C TYR A 226 11.55 -20.58 -0.51
N ILE A 227 11.37 -21.56 -1.40
CA ILE A 227 10.10 -22.27 -1.56
C ILE A 227 9.74 -22.99 -0.26
N LEU A 228 10.66 -23.78 0.29
CA LEU A 228 10.46 -24.49 1.54
C LEU A 228 10.14 -23.51 2.68
N SER A 229 10.89 -22.42 2.82
CA SER A 229 10.67 -21.43 3.89
C SER A 229 9.28 -20.81 3.80
N ALA A 230 8.83 -20.46 2.59
CA ALA A 230 7.50 -19.90 2.38
C ALA A 230 6.38 -20.92 2.58
N VAL A 231 6.59 -22.19 2.22
CA VAL A 231 5.60 -23.25 2.49
C VAL A 231 5.51 -23.54 3.99
N LEU A 232 6.63 -23.65 4.70
CA LEU A 232 6.65 -23.90 6.14
C LEU A 232 6.03 -22.75 6.92
N LEU A 233 6.45 -21.51 6.64
CA LEU A 233 5.92 -20.32 7.31
C LEU A 233 4.47 -20.07 6.87
N GLY A 234 4.16 -20.12 5.58
CA GLY A 234 2.80 -19.96 5.09
C GLY A 234 1.85 -21.00 5.66
N GLY A 235 2.26 -22.27 5.70
CA GLY A 235 1.49 -23.35 6.32
C GLY A 235 1.28 -23.13 7.82
N PHE A 236 2.32 -22.71 8.54
CA PHE A 236 2.21 -22.34 9.96
C PHE A 236 1.22 -21.20 10.17
N LEU A 237 1.29 -20.13 9.36
CA LEU A 237 0.40 -18.98 9.44
C LEU A 237 -1.07 -19.38 9.15
N VAL A 238 -1.29 -20.25 8.17
CA VAL A 238 -2.63 -20.77 7.87
C VAL A 238 -3.17 -21.57 9.06
N ILE A 239 -2.41 -22.53 9.60
CA ILE A 239 -2.83 -23.35 10.75
C ILE A 239 -3.12 -22.48 11.97
N PHE A 240 -2.28 -21.48 12.22
CA PHE A 240 -2.46 -20.56 13.35
C PHE A 240 -3.71 -19.67 13.18
N SER A 241 -3.96 -19.18 11.96
CA SER A 241 -5.11 -18.34 11.65
C SER A 241 -6.44 -19.11 11.74
N THR A 242 -6.47 -20.38 11.32
CA THR A 242 -7.68 -21.21 11.37
C THR A 242 -8.01 -21.65 12.80
N GLY A 243 -7.01 -21.77 13.67
CA GLY A 243 -7.20 -22.08 15.09
C GLY A 243 -7.74 -20.93 15.93
N THR A 244 -7.66 -19.68 15.45
CA THR A 244 -7.99 -18.47 16.23
C THR A 244 -9.23 -17.73 15.76
N GLN A 245 -9.71 -17.94 14.52
CA GLN A 245 -10.93 -17.29 14.05
C GLN A 245 -12.20 -18.07 14.44
N PRO A 246 -13.23 -17.39 14.98
CA PRO A 246 -14.53 -18.01 15.22
C PRO A 246 -15.12 -18.53 13.89
N GLN A 247 -15.76 -19.70 13.94
CA GLN A 247 -16.30 -20.51 12.82
C GLN A 247 -17.32 -19.82 11.88
N SER A 248 -17.52 -18.52 11.98
CA SER A 248 -18.55 -17.79 11.22
C SER A 248 -18.12 -17.34 9.82
N GLN A 249 -16.96 -17.75 9.31
CA GLN A 249 -16.59 -17.41 7.93
C GLN A 249 -17.27 -18.38 6.94
N PRO A 250 -17.96 -17.85 5.91
CA PRO A 250 -18.65 -18.67 4.90
C PRO A 250 -17.65 -19.58 4.16
N ASP A 251 -18.13 -20.74 3.70
CA ASP A 251 -17.34 -21.76 3.01
C ASP A 251 -16.35 -21.16 1.99
N THR A 252 -15.06 -21.14 2.36
CA THR A 252 -13.94 -20.68 1.52
C THR A 252 -13.55 -21.74 0.49
N GLY A 253 -14.51 -22.22 -0.29
CA GLY A 253 -14.25 -23.17 -1.36
C GLY A 253 -13.29 -22.59 -2.40
N LEU A 254 -12.59 -23.46 -3.15
CA LEU A 254 -11.66 -23.06 -4.22
C LEU A 254 -12.30 -22.12 -5.24
N VAL A 255 -13.59 -22.31 -5.53
CA VAL A 255 -14.37 -21.39 -6.38
C VAL A 255 -14.33 -19.98 -5.80
N HIS A 256 -14.68 -19.79 -4.52
CA HIS A 256 -14.67 -18.48 -3.87
C HIS A 256 -13.28 -17.81 -3.95
N ILE A 257 -12.21 -18.57 -3.70
CA ILE A 257 -10.83 -18.06 -3.81
C ILE A 257 -10.54 -17.55 -5.22
N VAL A 258 -10.91 -18.32 -6.25
CA VAL A 258 -10.68 -17.94 -7.65
C VAL A 258 -11.52 -16.73 -8.04
N THR A 259 -12.83 -16.71 -7.72
CA THR A 259 -13.69 -15.58 -8.05
C THR A 259 -13.25 -14.31 -7.32
N SER A 260 -12.92 -14.42 -6.03
CA SER A 260 -12.36 -13.32 -5.25
C SER A 260 -11.05 -12.83 -5.86
N SER A 261 -10.13 -13.72 -6.22
CA SER A 261 -8.86 -13.34 -6.88
C SER A 261 -9.07 -12.54 -8.16
N ILE A 262 -10.00 -12.96 -9.02
CA ILE A 262 -10.33 -12.26 -10.27
C ILE A 262 -10.95 -10.88 -9.97
N MET A 263 -11.88 -10.80 -9.03
CA MET A 263 -12.49 -9.54 -8.61
C MET A 263 -11.46 -8.60 -7.98
N LEU A 264 -10.56 -9.11 -7.13
CA LEU A 264 -9.46 -8.36 -6.52
C LEU A 264 -8.48 -7.85 -7.58
N LEU A 265 -8.17 -8.64 -8.61
CA LEU A 265 -7.33 -8.22 -9.74
C LEU A 265 -7.97 -7.08 -10.52
N GLY A 266 -9.27 -7.21 -10.85
CA GLY A 266 -10.04 -6.15 -11.50
C GLY A 266 -10.05 -4.86 -10.69
N LYS A 267 -10.32 -4.96 -9.38
CA LYS A 267 -10.25 -3.83 -8.43
C LYS A 267 -8.85 -3.23 -8.38
N THR A 268 -7.80 -4.05 -8.36
CA THR A 268 -6.41 -3.60 -8.34
C THR A 268 -6.06 -2.82 -9.60
N LEU A 269 -6.38 -3.33 -10.78
CA LEU A 269 -6.16 -2.64 -12.06
C LEU A 269 -6.95 -1.33 -12.10
N LYS A 270 -8.22 -1.36 -11.69
CA LYS A 270 -9.05 -0.15 -11.56
C LYS A 270 -8.41 0.86 -10.62
N ILE A 271 -7.88 0.44 -9.48
CA ILE A 271 -7.19 1.30 -8.53
C ILE A 271 -5.91 1.88 -9.13
N HIS A 272 -5.10 1.11 -9.84
CA HIS A 272 -3.89 1.62 -10.50
C HIS A 272 -4.22 2.66 -11.56
N ILE A 273 -5.12 2.32 -12.49
CA ILE A 273 -5.58 3.24 -13.54
C ILE A 273 -6.21 4.46 -12.89
N TYR A 274 -7.11 4.25 -11.92
CA TYR A 274 -7.76 5.32 -11.20
C TYR A 274 -6.74 6.24 -10.56
N LEU A 275 -5.84 5.75 -9.72
CA LEU A 275 -4.94 6.59 -8.95
C LEU A 275 -3.92 7.32 -9.82
N THR A 276 -3.49 6.68 -10.90
CA THR A 276 -2.65 7.33 -11.92
C THR A 276 -3.38 8.51 -12.54
N LEU A 277 -4.67 8.34 -12.88
CA LEU A 277 -5.50 9.37 -13.51
C LEU A 277 -6.18 10.32 -12.51
N ALA A 278 -6.31 9.93 -11.23
CA ALA A 278 -7.06 10.65 -10.21
C ALA A 278 -6.33 11.89 -9.75
N GLY A 279 -4.99 11.89 -9.79
CA GLY A 279 -4.24 13.13 -9.60
C GLY A 279 -4.55 14.17 -10.69
N LEU A 280 -5.01 13.75 -11.89
CA LEU A 280 -5.53 14.66 -12.92
C LEU A 280 -6.98 15.09 -12.63
N ARG A 281 -7.75 14.32 -11.85
CA ARG A 281 -9.13 14.64 -11.46
C ARG A 281 -9.22 15.83 -10.52
N SER A 282 -8.23 16.03 -9.63
CA SER A 282 -8.18 17.19 -8.74
C SER A 282 -8.19 18.53 -9.51
N TYR A 283 -7.92 18.49 -10.82
CA TYR A 283 -8.05 19.63 -11.74
C TYR A 283 -9.43 19.78 -12.39
N HIS A 284 -10.50 19.19 -11.83
CA HIS A 284 -11.90 19.39 -12.25
C HIS A 284 -12.20 19.09 -13.72
N LEU A 285 -11.48 18.19 -14.40
CA LEU A 285 -11.83 17.78 -15.76
C LEU A 285 -13.18 17.00 -15.76
N PRO A 286 -14.29 17.58 -16.26
CA PRO A 286 -15.62 16.97 -16.14
C PRO A 286 -15.74 15.64 -16.87
N VAL A 287 -14.98 15.46 -17.96
CA VAL A 287 -14.92 14.24 -18.77
C VAL A 287 -14.53 13.01 -17.94
N LEU A 288 -13.64 13.15 -16.95
CA LEU A 288 -13.22 12.02 -16.12
C LEU A 288 -14.30 11.57 -15.12
N LYS A 289 -15.33 12.39 -14.89
CA LYS A 289 -16.43 12.08 -13.98
C LYS A 289 -17.40 11.07 -14.60
N GLU A 290 -17.58 11.11 -15.92
CA GLU A 290 -18.45 10.16 -16.66
C GLU A 290 -17.80 8.77 -16.82
N TRP A 291 -16.47 8.72 -16.95
CA TRP A 291 -15.71 7.47 -17.04
C TRP A 291 -15.79 6.64 -15.75
N TRP A 292 -16.29 7.23 -14.67
CA TRP A 292 -16.46 6.60 -13.36
C TRP A 292 -17.47 5.46 -13.33
N HIS A 293 -18.48 5.54 -14.21
CA HIS A 293 -19.57 4.56 -14.31
C HIS A 293 -19.24 3.41 -15.28
N ILE A 294 -18.05 3.43 -15.89
CA ILE A 294 -17.62 2.32 -16.74
C ILE A 294 -17.44 1.08 -15.86
N ASP A 295 -18.23 0.06 -16.17
CA ASP A 295 -18.21 -1.24 -15.51
C ASP A 295 -16.79 -1.80 -15.49
N ILE A 296 -16.37 -2.30 -14.32
CA ILE A 296 -15.04 -2.87 -14.11
C ILE A 296 -14.78 -4.03 -15.08
N TRP A 297 -15.83 -4.74 -15.49
CA TRP A 297 -15.76 -5.80 -16.48
C TRP A 297 -15.45 -5.28 -17.87
N LYS A 298 -15.88 -4.07 -18.24
CA LYS A 298 -15.54 -3.45 -19.53
C LYS A 298 -14.08 -3.01 -19.57
N ILE A 299 -13.58 -2.43 -18.46
CA ILE A 299 -12.15 -2.05 -18.35
C ILE A 299 -11.28 -3.31 -18.36
N PHE A 300 -11.65 -4.34 -17.60
CA PHE A 300 -10.91 -5.60 -17.57
C PHE A 300 -10.93 -6.30 -18.93
N THR A 301 -12.09 -6.42 -19.58
CA THR A 301 -12.22 -7.01 -20.92
C THR A 301 -11.41 -6.21 -21.94
N LEU A 302 -11.42 -4.87 -21.88
CA LEU A 302 -10.62 -4.04 -22.76
C LEU A 302 -9.12 -4.21 -22.51
N PHE A 303 -8.69 -4.22 -21.25
CA PHE A 303 -7.28 -4.41 -20.89
C PHE A 303 -6.78 -5.82 -21.26
N PHE A 304 -7.58 -6.86 -20.98
CA PHE A 304 -7.28 -8.23 -21.38
C PHE A 304 -7.27 -8.36 -22.91
N ALA A 305 -8.23 -7.74 -23.61
CA ALA A 305 -8.22 -7.69 -25.07
C ALA A 305 -6.99 -6.95 -25.60
N ILE A 306 -6.57 -5.84 -24.99
CA ILE A 306 -5.33 -5.13 -25.35
C ILE A 306 -4.12 -6.02 -25.09
N ILE A 307 -4.03 -6.72 -23.96
CA ILE A 307 -2.93 -7.65 -23.68
C ILE A 307 -2.91 -8.81 -24.66
N VAL A 308 -4.06 -9.44 -24.92
CA VAL A 308 -4.18 -10.57 -25.84
C VAL A 308 -3.87 -10.12 -27.27
N VAL A 309 -4.45 -9.01 -27.72
CA VAL A 309 -4.15 -8.41 -29.03
C VAL A 309 -2.69 -7.99 -29.10
N TRP A 310 -2.10 -7.44 -28.05
CA TRP A 310 -0.69 -7.09 -28.00
C TRP A 310 0.21 -8.33 -28.04
N ILE A 311 -0.11 -9.40 -27.28
CA ILE A 311 0.61 -10.67 -27.31
C ILE A 311 0.49 -11.31 -28.71
N ILE A 312 -0.70 -11.33 -29.30
CA ILE A 312 -0.96 -11.89 -30.64
C ILE A 312 -0.26 -11.04 -31.71
N PHE A 313 -0.38 -9.72 -31.64
CA PHE A 313 0.26 -8.78 -32.56
C PHE A 313 1.79 -8.88 -32.46
N VAL A 314 2.34 -8.92 -31.24
CA VAL A 314 3.79 -9.08 -31.05
C VAL A 314 4.24 -10.49 -31.46
N LYS A 315 3.45 -11.53 -31.22
CA LYS A 315 3.77 -12.90 -31.65
C LYS A 315 3.67 -13.09 -33.18
N ASN A 316 2.74 -12.41 -33.86
CA ASN A 316 2.46 -12.66 -35.28
C ASN A 316 3.06 -11.60 -36.22
N VAL A 317 3.09 -10.33 -35.82
CA VAL A 317 3.63 -9.23 -36.64
C VAL A 317 5.09 -8.97 -36.29
N TRP A 318 5.49 -9.18 -35.03
CA TRP A 318 6.84 -8.85 -34.56
C TRP A 318 7.79 -10.05 -34.46
N ARG A 319 7.33 -11.31 -34.47
CA ARG A 319 8.23 -12.46 -34.35
C ARG A 319 9.28 -12.54 -35.47
N ASP A 320 8.91 -12.19 -36.69
CA ASP A 320 9.83 -12.32 -37.84
C ASP A 320 10.76 -11.11 -38.00
N ARG A 321 10.31 -9.89 -37.64
CA ARG A 321 11.18 -8.69 -37.70
C ARG A 321 11.98 -8.43 -36.43
N ILE A 322 11.56 -8.98 -35.28
CA ILE A 322 12.13 -8.65 -33.97
C ILE A 322 12.83 -9.82 -33.29
N SER A 323 12.72 -11.06 -33.76
CA SER A 323 13.64 -12.12 -33.33
C SER A 323 15.12 -11.75 -33.57
N MET A 324 15.40 -10.85 -34.53
CA MET A 324 16.71 -10.21 -34.71
C MET A 324 17.08 -9.15 -33.65
N TYR A 325 16.13 -8.58 -32.90
CA TYR A 325 16.35 -7.36 -32.11
C TYR A 325 15.84 -7.38 -30.65
N VAL A 326 14.98 -8.32 -30.24
CA VAL A 326 14.52 -8.44 -28.85
C VAL A 326 15.01 -9.78 -28.30
N PRO A 327 16.01 -9.77 -27.41
CA PRO A 327 16.56 -10.98 -26.82
C PRO A 327 15.48 -11.80 -26.11
N GLU A 328 15.58 -13.12 -26.13
CA GLU A 328 14.70 -14.03 -25.37
C GLU A 328 14.58 -13.62 -23.89
N HIS A 329 15.67 -13.10 -23.33
CA HIS A 329 15.75 -12.50 -22.00
C HIS A 329 14.66 -11.45 -21.72
N PHE A 330 14.27 -10.63 -22.70
CA PHE A 330 13.22 -9.61 -22.53
C PHE A 330 11.88 -10.23 -22.12
N TRP A 331 11.48 -11.34 -22.75
CA TRP A 331 10.22 -12.02 -22.42
C TRP A 331 10.23 -12.64 -21.04
N ARG A 332 11.37 -13.22 -20.65
CA ARG A 332 11.56 -13.73 -19.28
C ARG A 332 11.37 -12.62 -18.25
N CYS A 333 11.89 -11.42 -18.55
CA CYS A 333 11.74 -10.26 -17.69
C CYS A 333 10.29 -9.76 -17.61
N ILE A 334 9.57 -9.68 -18.73
CA ILE A 334 8.16 -9.28 -18.74
C ILE A 334 7.29 -10.28 -17.97
N LEU A 335 7.51 -11.59 -18.16
CA LEU A 335 6.81 -12.63 -17.42
C LEU A 335 7.08 -12.49 -15.92
N MET A 336 8.35 -12.33 -15.52
CA MET A 336 8.72 -12.15 -14.12
C MET A 336 8.05 -10.90 -13.52
N GLY A 337 8.11 -9.75 -14.19
CA GLY A 337 7.46 -8.52 -13.75
C GLY A 337 5.94 -8.67 -13.62
N GLY A 338 5.31 -9.37 -14.56
CA GLY A 338 3.87 -9.71 -14.51
C GLY A 338 3.51 -10.58 -13.32
N VAL A 339 4.33 -11.59 -13.01
CA VAL A 339 4.14 -12.45 -11.83
C VAL A 339 4.34 -11.67 -10.54
N MET A 340 5.37 -10.80 -10.46
CA MET A 340 5.58 -9.91 -9.31
C MET A 340 4.41 -8.93 -9.10
N PHE A 341 3.70 -8.58 -10.17
CA PHE A 341 2.50 -7.72 -10.10
C PHE A 341 1.26 -8.49 -9.63
N ILE A 342 1.04 -9.70 -10.16
CA ILE A 342 -0.20 -10.47 -9.93
C ILE A 342 -0.14 -11.30 -8.65
N ALA A 343 1.00 -11.93 -8.34
CA ALA A 343 1.11 -12.87 -7.23
C ALA A 343 0.74 -12.25 -5.85
N PRO A 344 1.14 -11.00 -5.51
CA PRO A 344 0.72 -10.38 -4.25
C PRO A 344 -0.81 -10.24 -4.12
N ILE A 345 -1.51 -10.05 -5.24
CA ILE A 345 -2.98 -9.95 -5.27
C ILE A 345 -3.60 -11.32 -4.99
N GLY A 346 -3.03 -12.39 -5.54
CA GLY A 346 -3.47 -13.77 -5.26
C GLY A 346 -3.34 -14.13 -3.78
N ILE A 347 -2.23 -13.72 -3.13
CA ILE A 347 -2.06 -13.95 -1.69
C ILE A 347 -3.08 -13.16 -0.86
N LEU A 348 -3.40 -11.91 -1.22
CA LEU A 348 -4.46 -11.16 -0.53
C LEU A 348 -5.83 -11.83 -0.65
N ALA A 349 -6.12 -12.39 -1.82
CA ALA A 349 -7.39 -13.09 -2.05
C ALA A 349 -7.48 -14.37 -1.22
N LEU A 350 -6.35 -15.07 -1.03
CA LEU A 350 -6.25 -16.23 -0.13
C LEU A 350 -6.38 -15.84 1.34
N ALA A 351 -5.87 -14.68 1.74
CA ALA A 351 -6.03 -14.15 3.10
C ALA A 351 -7.46 -13.67 3.41
N ALA A 352 -8.43 -13.98 2.54
CA ALA A 352 -9.85 -13.63 2.66
C ALA A 352 -10.13 -12.15 2.92
N SER A 353 -9.20 -11.25 2.56
CA SER A 353 -9.48 -9.82 2.62
C SER A 353 -10.47 -9.46 1.51
N PRO A 354 -11.72 -9.07 1.82
CA PRO A 354 -12.70 -8.74 0.77
C PRO A 354 -12.33 -7.47 -0.01
N TYR A 355 -11.29 -6.78 0.45
CA TYR A 355 -10.95 -5.42 0.06
C TYR A 355 -9.49 -5.30 -0.31
N VAL A 356 -9.25 -4.93 -1.57
CA VAL A 356 -7.98 -4.37 -2.00
C VAL A 356 -8.00 -2.89 -1.72
N GLU A 357 -7.42 -2.49 -0.60
CA GLU A 357 -7.10 -1.10 -0.32
C GLU A 357 -5.78 -0.65 -0.97
N HIS A 358 -5.53 0.66 -1.01
CA HIS A 358 -4.32 1.23 -1.60
C HIS A 358 -3.06 0.76 -0.86
N ARG A 359 -3.14 0.50 0.45
CA ARG A 359 -2.03 -0.03 1.25
C ARG A 359 -1.43 -1.34 0.72
N HIS A 360 -2.22 -2.15 0.01
CA HIS A 360 -1.78 -3.44 -0.53
C HIS A 360 -1.09 -3.34 -1.90
N GLN A 361 -1.10 -2.14 -2.51
CA GLN A 361 -0.50 -1.90 -3.82
C GLN A 361 1.01 -1.69 -3.76
N TYR A 362 1.58 -1.68 -2.57
CA TYR A 362 3.01 -1.48 -2.39
C TYR A 362 3.81 -2.64 -3.01
N PHE A 363 3.41 -3.90 -2.78
CA PHE A 363 4.07 -5.07 -3.38
C PHE A 363 3.85 -5.16 -4.89
N THR A 364 2.62 -4.93 -5.37
CA THR A 364 2.29 -4.99 -6.81
C THR A 364 3.07 -3.94 -7.60
N SER A 365 3.33 -2.78 -6.99
CA SER A 365 4.12 -1.72 -7.61
C SER A 365 5.56 -2.12 -7.94
N ILE A 366 6.14 -3.11 -7.24
CA ILE A 366 7.45 -3.66 -7.57
C ILE A 366 7.41 -4.30 -8.96
N GLY A 367 6.40 -5.12 -9.22
CA GLY A 367 6.19 -5.74 -10.54
C GLY A 367 5.91 -4.69 -11.62
N PHE A 368 5.09 -3.69 -11.33
CA PHE A 368 4.82 -2.58 -12.25
C PHE A 368 6.10 -1.84 -12.65
N VAL A 369 6.90 -1.42 -11.67
CA VAL A 369 8.17 -0.72 -11.91
C VAL A 369 9.17 -1.63 -12.62
N PHE A 370 9.18 -2.93 -12.32
CA PHE A 370 10.01 -3.89 -13.03
C PHE A 370 9.65 -3.97 -14.53
N ILE A 371 8.37 -4.04 -14.87
CA ILE A 371 7.89 -4.06 -16.27
C ILE A 371 8.29 -2.76 -17.00
N LEU A 372 8.10 -1.60 -16.37
CA LEU A 372 8.54 -0.32 -16.94
C LEU A 372 10.06 -0.28 -17.18
N SER A 373 10.83 -0.86 -16.26
CA SER A 373 12.28 -0.98 -16.36
C SER A 373 12.70 -1.88 -17.52
N CYS A 374 11.98 -2.98 -17.75
CA CYS A 374 12.17 -3.85 -18.93
C CYS A 374 11.95 -3.08 -20.22
N GLY A 375 10.84 -2.32 -20.30
CA GLY A 375 10.52 -1.49 -21.45
C GLY A 375 11.61 -0.45 -21.73
N CYS A 376 12.07 0.25 -20.69
CA CYS A 376 13.18 1.19 -20.80
C CYS A 376 14.47 0.51 -21.27
N TYR A 377 14.81 -0.65 -20.71
CA TYR A 377 15.99 -1.44 -21.12
C TYR A 377 15.93 -1.86 -22.60
N GLY A 378 14.75 -2.24 -23.09
CA GLY A 378 14.57 -2.64 -24.49
C GLY A 378 14.57 -1.48 -25.50
N ILE A 379 14.17 -0.28 -25.06
CA ILE A 379 14.09 0.91 -25.93
C ILE A 379 15.42 1.67 -25.97
N LEU A 380 16.09 1.84 -24.82
CA LEU A 380 17.26 2.71 -24.69
C LEU A 380 18.39 2.41 -25.69
N PRO A 381 18.78 1.14 -25.94
CA PRO A 381 19.80 0.79 -26.95
C PRO A 381 19.42 1.18 -28.38
N LYS A 382 18.12 1.27 -28.69
CA LYS A 382 17.61 1.60 -30.03
C LYS A 382 17.65 3.11 -30.30
N LEU A 383 17.91 3.92 -29.28
CA LEU A 383 18.04 5.37 -29.40
C LEU A 383 19.48 5.71 -29.83
N THR A 384 19.70 5.79 -31.14
CA THR A 384 21.02 6.02 -31.75
C THR A 384 21.46 7.50 -31.73
N GLY A 385 20.53 8.45 -31.60
CA GLY A 385 20.81 9.89 -31.60
C GLY A 385 20.73 10.55 -30.22
N ASN A 386 21.52 11.61 -30.01
CA ASN A 386 21.47 12.41 -28.78
C ASN A 386 20.07 13.02 -28.56
N LEU A 387 19.40 13.45 -29.64
CA LEU A 387 18.05 14.02 -29.56
C LEU A 387 17.02 12.99 -29.08
N SER A 388 17.03 11.76 -29.60
CA SER A 388 16.05 10.75 -29.19
C SER A 388 16.27 10.28 -27.74
N ARG A 389 17.52 10.22 -27.28
CA ARG A 389 17.85 9.99 -25.86
C ARG A 389 17.41 11.14 -24.96
N ALA A 390 17.60 12.39 -25.40
CA ALA A 390 17.13 13.57 -24.67
C ALA A 390 15.60 13.58 -24.55
N LEU A 391 14.88 13.35 -25.66
CA LEU A 391 13.42 13.28 -25.67
C LEU A 391 12.89 12.14 -24.77
N PHE A 392 13.54 10.98 -24.80
CA PHE A 392 13.19 9.86 -23.93
C PHE A 392 13.41 10.18 -22.44
N THR A 393 14.52 10.87 -22.13
CA THR A 393 14.81 11.33 -20.76
C THR A 393 13.78 12.37 -20.30
N ILE A 394 13.44 13.33 -21.16
CA ILE A 394 12.39 14.34 -20.88
C ILE A 394 11.04 13.65 -20.61
N LEU A 395 10.68 12.64 -21.40
CA LEU A 395 9.45 11.86 -21.21
C LEU A 395 9.44 11.17 -19.84
N ILE A 396 10.52 10.50 -19.46
CA ILE A 396 10.67 9.86 -18.15
C ILE A 396 10.55 10.89 -17.02
N CYS A 397 11.30 11.99 -17.09
CA CYS A 397 11.26 13.06 -16.09
C CYS A 397 9.86 13.66 -15.97
N SER A 398 9.14 13.79 -17.08
CA SER A 398 7.76 14.27 -17.11
C SER A 398 6.81 13.30 -16.38
N ILE A 399 6.93 11.99 -16.61
CA ILE A 399 6.13 10.98 -15.90
C ILE A 399 6.38 11.03 -14.39
N ILE A 400 7.66 11.06 -13.98
CA ILE A 400 8.05 11.16 -12.56
C ILE A 400 7.51 12.45 -11.95
N THR A 401 7.60 13.57 -12.67
CA THR A 401 7.09 14.87 -12.20
C THR A 401 5.58 14.84 -12.02
N VAL A 402 4.84 14.28 -12.99
CA VAL A 402 3.38 14.12 -12.88
C VAL A 402 3.04 13.26 -11.67
N PHE A 403 3.72 12.15 -11.45
CA PHE A 403 3.50 11.29 -10.29
C PHE A 403 3.80 12.01 -8.98
N ALA A 404 4.92 12.75 -8.90
CA ALA A 404 5.26 13.56 -7.73
C ALA A 404 4.22 14.64 -7.43
N VAL A 405 3.72 15.35 -8.45
CA VAL A 405 2.64 16.33 -8.31
C VAL A 405 1.35 15.67 -7.84
N CYS A 406 0.96 14.53 -8.43
CA CYS A 406 -0.21 13.77 -8.00
C CYS A 406 -0.10 13.34 -6.53
N THR A 407 1.07 12.87 -6.12
CA THR A 407 1.41 12.48 -4.74
C THR A 407 1.30 13.68 -3.80
N ALA A 408 1.93 14.82 -4.14
CA ALA A 408 1.89 16.04 -3.35
C ALA A 408 0.46 16.60 -3.21
N THR A 409 -0.30 16.68 -4.29
CA THR A 409 -1.70 17.19 -4.29
C THR A 409 -2.58 16.33 -3.41
N ARG A 410 -2.53 15.00 -3.56
CA ARG A 410 -3.33 14.08 -2.73
C ARG A 410 -2.89 14.10 -1.27
N SER A 411 -1.62 14.40 -0.99
CA SER A 411 -1.15 14.58 0.39
C SER A 411 -1.81 15.76 1.10
N GLN A 412 -2.32 16.77 0.38
CA GLN A 412 -3.05 17.90 0.96
C GLN A 412 -4.44 17.49 1.46
N GLU A 413 -5.08 16.50 0.81
CA GLU A 413 -6.36 15.95 1.27
C GLU A 413 -6.23 15.36 2.68
N TRP A 414 -5.08 14.76 2.99
CA TRP A 414 -4.75 14.24 4.31
C TRP A 414 -4.49 15.35 5.34
N VAL A 415 -3.75 16.39 4.96
CA VAL A 415 -3.52 17.57 5.83
C VAL A 415 -4.84 18.22 6.21
N GLU A 416 -5.73 18.43 5.23
CA GLU A 416 -7.02 19.05 5.45
C GLU A 416 -7.93 18.14 6.30
N SER A 417 -7.91 16.84 6.06
CA SER A 417 -8.62 15.84 6.89
C SER A 417 -8.20 15.94 8.36
N TRP A 418 -6.90 15.94 8.63
CA TRP A 418 -6.37 16.09 9.97
C TRP A 418 -6.74 17.43 10.61
N ARG A 419 -6.68 18.52 9.83
CA ARG A 419 -7.06 19.85 10.32
C ARG A 419 -8.52 19.89 10.76
N ILE A 420 -9.42 19.28 10.00
CA ILE A 420 -10.84 19.20 10.37
C ILE A 420 -11.02 18.39 11.65
N GLN A 421 -10.40 17.20 11.72
CA GLN A 421 -10.39 16.36 12.93
C GLN A 421 -9.93 17.13 14.17
N LYS A 422 -8.79 17.84 14.07
CA LYS A 422 -8.24 18.64 15.16
C LYS A 422 -9.18 19.78 15.56
N ASN A 423 -9.76 20.49 14.60
CA ASN A 423 -10.72 21.57 14.87
C ASN A 423 -11.98 21.05 15.58
N VAL A 424 -12.49 19.89 15.15
CA VAL A 424 -13.64 19.22 15.77
C VAL A 424 -13.32 18.86 17.22
N ILE A 425 -12.18 18.22 17.51
CA ILE A 425 -11.77 17.93 18.89
C ILE A 425 -11.66 19.21 19.71
N THR A 426 -10.95 20.21 19.19
CA THR A 426 -10.70 21.46 19.94
C THR A 426 -12.03 22.16 20.22
N SER A 427 -12.98 22.12 19.28
CA SER A 427 -14.33 22.65 19.47
C SER A 427 -15.11 21.85 20.49
N LEU A 428 -15.07 20.51 20.45
CA LEU A 428 -15.73 19.65 21.43
C LEU A 428 -15.21 19.95 22.84
N GLN A 429 -13.89 19.93 23.04
CA GLN A 429 -13.26 20.17 24.35
C GLN A 429 -13.58 21.57 24.89
N HIS A 430 -13.77 22.56 24.02
CA HIS A 430 -14.21 23.89 24.42
C HIS A 430 -15.70 23.92 24.78
N LEU A 431 -16.57 23.25 24.02
CA LEU A 431 -18.02 23.23 24.24
C LEU A 431 -18.42 22.37 25.44
N ILE A 432 -17.74 21.25 25.65
CA ILE A 432 -17.99 20.31 26.75
C ILE A 432 -16.66 19.92 27.41
N PRO A 433 -16.01 20.80 28.18
CA PRO A 433 -14.73 20.48 28.81
C PRO A 433 -14.81 19.26 29.74
N PHE A 434 -15.98 19.01 30.33
CA PHE A 434 -16.24 17.88 31.23
C PHE A 434 -17.55 17.18 30.82
N PRO A 435 -17.53 16.29 29.81
CA PRO A 435 -18.73 15.55 29.43
C PRO A 435 -19.18 14.68 30.61
N PRO A 436 -20.48 14.52 30.89
CA PRO A 436 -20.94 13.62 31.94
C PRO A 436 -20.48 12.17 31.75
N GLU A 437 -20.57 11.34 32.78
CA GLU A 437 -20.24 9.92 32.68
C GLU A 437 -21.11 9.21 31.63
N ARG A 438 -20.51 8.27 30.89
CA ARG A 438 -21.18 7.46 29.85
C ARG A 438 -21.86 8.27 28.73
N THR A 439 -21.47 9.53 28.53
CA THR A 439 -22.05 10.39 27.48
C THR A 439 -21.84 9.81 26.09
N ILE A 440 -22.89 9.89 25.27
CA ILE A 440 -22.85 9.63 23.83
C ILE A 440 -22.78 10.98 23.12
N ILE A 441 -21.67 11.23 22.41
CA ILE A 441 -21.44 12.45 21.63
C ILE A 441 -21.76 12.17 20.17
N ILE A 442 -22.72 12.89 19.61
CA ILE A 442 -23.14 12.70 18.24
C ILE A 442 -22.73 13.94 17.45
N ILE A 443 -22.01 13.72 16.36
CA ILE A 443 -21.56 14.77 15.45
C ILE A 443 -22.21 14.56 14.09
N ASP A 444 -23.29 15.30 13.85
CA ASP A 444 -23.99 15.34 12.57
C ASP A 444 -23.23 16.17 11.53
N ASP A 445 -23.49 15.91 10.25
CA ASP A 445 -22.79 16.50 9.10
C ASP A 445 -21.26 16.36 9.16
N PHE A 446 -20.75 15.39 9.94
CA PHE A 446 -19.31 15.13 9.98
C PHE A 446 -18.86 14.71 8.58
N PRO A 447 -17.90 15.42 7.94
CA PRO A 447 -17.65 15.23 6.53
C PRO A 447 -17.23 13.78 6.26
N PRO A 448 -17.95 13.05 5.39
CA PRO A 448 -17.73 11.62 5.15
C PRO A 448 -16.41 11.32 4.41
N LYS A 449 -15.52 12.32 4.27
CA LYS A 449 -14.29 12.26 3.47
C LYS A 449 -13.03 12.60 4.28
N ILE A 450 -13.12 12.62 5.60
CA ILE A 450 -11.99 12.95 6.45
C ILE A 450 -11.15 11.69 6.64
N GLY A 451 -10.06 11.59 5.89
CA GLY A 451 -9.20 10.42 5.79
C GLY A 451 -9.62 9.45 4.68
N PHE A 452 -8.67 8.75 4.07
CA PHE A 452 -8.94 7.78 3.00
C PHE A 452 -9.84 6.60 3.45
N SER A 453 -9.96 6.33 4.76
CA SER A 453 -10.81 5.25 5.29
C SER A 453 -12.29 5.58 5.19
N ALA A 454 -12.66 6.87 5.23
CA ALA A 454 -14.05 7.30 5.21
C ALA A 454 -14.72 7.07 3.84
N TYR A 455 -13.94 6.92 2.76
CA TYR A 455 -14.46 6.54 1.44
C TYR A 455 -14.93 5.08 1.37
N THR A 456 -14.45 4.23 2.28
CA THR A 456 -14.73 2.79 2.23
C THR A 456 -15.53 2.29 3.44
N TYR A 457 -15.44 2.95 4.61
CA TYR A 457 -16.20 2.57 5.79
C TYR A 457 -16.68 3.79 6.55
N GLY A 458 -18.00 3.91 6.71
CA GLY A 458 -18.62 4.81 7.68
C GLY A 458 -18.39 4.34 9.12
N ASN A 459 -17.14 4.07 9.49
CA ASN A 459 -16.80 3.36 10.71
C ASN A 459 -16.81 4.35 11.90
N GLU A 460 -17.94 4.42 12.59
CA GLU A 460 -18.16 5.20 13.80
C GLU A 460 -17.10 4.93 14.90
N SER A 461 -16.53 3.72 14.89
CA SER A 461 -15.43 3.29 15.76
C SER A 461 -14.22 4.22 15.74
N CYS A 462 -13.96 4.87 14.61
CA CYS A 462 -12.85 5.80 14.42
C CYS A 462 -13.07 7.08 15.22
N LEU A 463 -14.26 7.67 15.09
CA LEU A 463 -14.66 8.88 15.81
C LEU A 463 -14.74 8.60 17.31
N LEU A 464 -15.26 7.44 17.70
CA LEU A 464 -15.36 7.00 19.09
C LEU A 464 -13.99 6.88 19.76
N THR A 465 -13.03 6.21 19.12
CA THR A 465 -11.66 6.08 19.64
C THR A 465 -10.97 7.45 19.69
N PHE A 466 -11.27 8.32 18.74
CA PHE A 466 -10.71 9.67 18.66
C PHE A 466 -11.23 10.58 19.79
N VAL A 467 -12.54 10.62 20.02
CA VAL A 467 -13.18 11.44 21.07
C VAL A 467 -12.84 10.91 22.46
N SER A 468 -12.96 9.60 22.71
CA SER A 468 -12.61 9.00 24.01
C SER A 468 -11.19 9.35 24.44
N LYS A 469 -10.23 9.35 23.51
CA LYS A 469 -8.85 9.75 23.79
C LYS A 469 -8.65 11.22 24.03
N ALA A 470 -9.33 12.07 23.26
CA ALA A 470 -9.26 13.52 23.44
C ALA A 470 -9.65 13.92 24.87
N TYR A 471 -10.57 13.17 25.49
CA TYR A 471 -11.01 13.36 26.88
C TYR A 471 -10.31 12.44 27.89
N ASN A 472 -9.41 11.55 27.44
CA ASN A 472 -8.81 10.51 28.26
C ASN A 472 -9.84 9.65 29.03
N ARG A 473 -10.94 9.27 28.37
CA ARG A 473 -12.09 8.59 28.98
C ARG A 473 -12.64 7.46 28.13
N LYS A 474 -12.64 6.24 28.69
CA LYS A 474 -13.07 5.00 28.00
C LYS A 474 -14.58 4.82 27.93
N ASP A 475 -15.33 5.54 28.77
CA ASP A 475 -16.77 5.45 28.90
C ASP A 475 -17.53 6.38 27.94
N LEU A 476 -16.84 7.30 27.26
CA LEU A 476 -17.43 8.10 26.20
C LEU A 476 -17.66 7.28 24.94
N ARG A 477 -18.79 7.55 24.28
CA ARG A 477 -19.14 7.01 22.96
C ARG A 477 -19.28 8.17 21.99
N ALA A 478 -18.90 8.00 20.72
CA ALA A 478 -19.14 9.02 19.70
C ALA A 478 -19.57 8.44 18.35
N HIS A 479 -20.50 9.12 17.68
CA HIS A 479 -21.08 8.69 16.40
C HIS A 479 -21.11 9.84 15.38
N SER A 480 -20.88 9.51 14.11
CA SER A 480 -20.82 10.47 13.01
C SER A 480 -22.07 10.51 12.13
N ARG A 481 -23.06 9.65 12.39
CA ARG A 481 -24.29 9.61 11.61
C ARG A 481 -25.50 9.40 12.48
N PHE A 482 -26.52 10.20 12.18
CA PHE A 482 -27.90 9.82 12.38
C PHE A 482 -28.51 9.42 11.04
N TRP A 483 -29.36 8.40 11.05
CA TRP A 483 -30.49 8.43 10.14
C TRP A 483 -31.60 9.20 10.81
N ILE A 484 -31.99 10.31 10.18
CA ILE A 484 -33.19 11.04 10.52
C ILE A 484 -34.30 10.43 9.67
N ASP A 485 -35.15 9.62 10.29
CA ASP A 485 -36.41 9.22 9.66
C ASP A 485 -37.41 10.36 9.85
N GLU A 486 -37.94 10.91 8.76
CA GLU A 486 -38.94 11.97 8.80
C GLU A 486 -40.32 11.34 8.64
N GLU A 487 -40.90 10.91 9.75
CA GLU A 487 -42.28 10.43 9.78
C GLU A 487 -43.18 11.53 10.36
N ASN A 488 -44.16 12.02 9.58
CA ASN A 488 -45.14 13.02 10.00
C ASN A 488 -44.55 14.35 10.51
N GLY A 489 -43.46 14.84 9.89
CA GLY A 489 -42.80 16.09 10.28
C GLY A 489 -42.02 16.02 11.60
N LYS A 490 -41.82 14.80 12.14
CA LYS A 490 -40.96 14.56 13.30
C LYS A 490 -39.69 13.88 12.83
N LYS A 491 -38.55 14.43 13.24
CA LYS A 491 -37.22 13.87 13.00
C LYS A 491 -36.95 12.80 14.04
N PHE A 492 -36.91 11.54 13.63
CA PHE A 492 -36.52 10.43 14.50
C PHE A 492 -35.06 10.12 14.28
N ALA A 493 -34.29 10.27 15.35
CA ALA A 493 -32.88 10.01 15.36
C ALA A 493 -32.67 8.51 15.66
N GLY A 494 -32.32 7.71 14.66
CA GLY A 494 -31.89 6.32 14.84
C GLY A 494 -30.37 6.23 14.95
N ILE A 495 -29.85 5.71 16.07
CA ILE A 495 -28.48 5.20 16.12
C ILE A 495 -28.49 3.94 15.26
N GLY A 496 -27.53 3.78 14.33
CA GLY A 496 -27.47 2.60 13.46
C GLY A 496 -27.64 1.30 14.26
N THR A 497 -28.14 0.26 13.59
CA THR A 497 -28.69 -1.05 14.06
C THR A 497 -27.85 -1.88 15.05
N HIS A 498 -26.84 -1.33 15.71
CA HIS A 498 -25.91 -2.02 16.59
C HIS A 498 -26.12 -1.77 18.08
N TYR A 499 -27.01 -0.87 18.48
CA TYR A 499 -27.29 -0.63 19.90
C TYR A 499 -28.67 -1.18 20.25
N THR A 500 -28.73 -2.10 21.22
CA THR A 500 -29.99 -2.43 21.89
C THR A 500 -30.44 -1.21 22.71
N THR A 501 -31.74 -1.09 22.97
CA THR A 501 -32.27 -0.06 23.88
C THR A 501 -31.54 -0.05 25.22
N ASP A 502 -31.04 -1.20 25.66
CA ASP A 502 -30.29 -1.39 26.91
C ASP A 502 -28.88 -0.77 26.86
N GLU A 503 -28.24 -0.71 25.68
CA GLU A 503 -26.92 -0.09 25.54
C GLU A 503 -26.97 1.44 25.50
N VAL A 504 -28.09 2.01 25.03
CA VAL A 504 -28.33 3.46 25.07
C VAL A 504 -28.75 3.88 26.48
N GLY A 505 -29.66 3.13 27.13
CA GLY A 505 -30.06 3.32 28.53
C GLY A 505 -30.33 4.79 28.90
N ASP A 506 -29.98 5.16 30.13
CA ASP A 506 -30.09 6.54 30.66
C ASP A 506 -28.87 7.42 30.30
N ARG A 507 -28.14 7.10 29.23
CA ARG A 507 -26.91 7.84 28.90
C ARG A 507 -27.25 9.24 28.40
N PRO A 508 -26.55 10.28 28.88
CA PRO A 508 -26.68 11.62 28.31
C PRO A 508 -26.24 11.60 26.85
N ILE A 509 -27.06 12.16 25.96
CA ILE A 509 -26.74 12.29 24.54
C ILE A 509 -26.52 13.76 24.21
N LEU A 510 -25.34 14.10 23.71
CA LEU A 510 -24.99 15.46 23.32
C LEU A 510 -24.87 15.55 21.80
N PHE A 511 -25.62 16.49 21.22
CA PHE A 511 -25.73 16.68 19.78
C PHE A 511 -24.91 17.88 19.30
N PHE A 512 -24.06 17.61 18.31
CA PHE A 512 -23.27 18.62 17.62
C PHE A 512 -23.52 18.52 16.13
N ARG A 513 -23.57 19.67 15.48
CA ARG A 513 -23.56 19.74 14.03
C ARG A 513 -22.26 20.36 13.55
N TYR A 514 -21.58 19.68 12.63
CA TYR A 514 -20.44 20.25 11.93
C TYR A 514 -20.91 21.16 10.80
N ILE A 515 -20.47 22.42 10.78
CA ILE A 515 -20.79 23.36 9.70
C ILE A 515 -19.59 23.43 8.74
N PRO A 516 -19.64 22.81 7.55
CA PRO A 516 -18.46 22.69 6.68
C PRO A 516 -17.82 24.02 6.29
N GLY A 517 -18.64 25.03 5.97
CA GLY A 517 -18.15 26.37 5.60
C GLY A 517 -17.47 27.13 6.75
N LYS A 518 -17.83 26.82 8.00
CA LYS A 518 -17.25 27.47 9.19
C LYS A 518 -16.13 26.64 9.84
N LYS A 519 -15.99 25.38 9.44
CA LYS A 519 -15.07 24.39 10.03
C LYS A 519 -15.14 24.34 11.57
N LYS A 520 -16.35 24.48 12.11
CA LYS A 520 -16.65 24.53 13.54
C LYS A 520 -17.85 23.65 13.87
N LEU A 521 -17.85 23.14 15.09
CA LEU A 521 -19.03 22.51 15.67
C LEU A 521 -19.93 23.56 16.31
N VAL A 522 -21.23 23.35 16.17
CA VAL A 522 -22.25 24.07 16.92
C VAL A 522 -23.04 23.03 17.68
N GLN A 523 -23.20 23.25 18.99
CA GLN A 523 -24.10 22.43 19.79
C GLN A 523 -25.53 22.77 19.35
N GLU A 524 -26.27 21.77 18.88
CA GLU A 524 -27.70 21.95 18.66
C GLU A 524 -28.39 21.81 20.03
N THR A 525 -29.25 22.77 20.36
CA THR A 525 -30.00 22.78 21.63
C THR A 525 -30.82 21.51 21.78
N GLU A 526 -30.80 20.95 23.00
CA GLU A 526 -31.37 19.65 23.42
C GLU A 526 -32.55 19.17 22.57
N TYR A 527 -32.33 18.10 21.82
CA TYR A 527 -33.43 17.26 21.37
C TYR A 527 -33.92 16.42 22.54
N SER A 528 -35.19 16.58 22.96
CA SER A 528 -35.78 15.65 23.92
C SER A 528 -35.94 14.29 23.24
N TYR A 529 -35.11 13.32 23.61
CA TYR A 529 -35.24 11.96 23.11
C TYR A 529 -36.50 11.30 23.67
N ARG A 530 -37.40 10.85 22.80
CA ARG A 530 -38.43 9.85 23.15
C ARG A 530 -38.06 8.56 22.46
N THR A 531 -37.65 7.56 23.22
CA THR A 531 -37.53 6.18 22.74
C THR A 531 -38.93 5.70 22.34
N ARG A 532 -39.15 5.45 21.05
CA ARG A 532 -40.31 4.68 20.59
C ARG A 532 -39.95 3.22 20.80
N HIS A 533 -40.57 2.56 21.78
CA HIS A 533 -40.59 1.09 21.81
C HIS A 533 -41.39 0.62 20.59
N THR A 534 -40.73 0.44 19.45
CA THR A 534 -41.28 -0.44 18.42
C THR A 534 -41.04 -1.86 18.91
N GLY A 535 -42.03 -2.39 19.64
CA GLY A 535 -42.08 -3.82 19.91
C GLY A 535 -42.10 -4.54 18.57
N PHE A 536 -40.96 -5.13 18.19
CA PHE A 536 -40.95 -6.28 17.30
C PHE A 536 -41.40 -7.47 18.15
N GLN A 537 -42.71 -7.69 18.17
CA GLN A 537 -43.26 -9.04 18.27
C GLN A 537 -44.04 -9.29 16.97
N ASP A 538 -43.56 -10.33 16.29
CA ASP A 538 -43.91 -10.93 14.99
C ASP A 538 -43.59 -10.16 13.70
#